data_AF-A0A0J6T8K5-F1
#
_entry.id   AF-A0A0J6T8K5-F1
#
_cell.length_a   1.000
_cell.length_b   1.000
_cell.length_c   1.000
_cell.angle_alpha   90.00
_cell.angle_beta   90.00
_cell.angle_gamma   90.00
#
_symmetry.space_group_name_H-M   'P 1'
#
loop_
_entity.id
_entity.type
_entity.pdbx_description
1 polymer ?
#
loop_
_entity_poly.entity_id
_entity_poly.type
_entity_poly.pdbx_seq_one_letter_code
_entity_poly.pdbx_strand_id
1 'polypeptide(L)' 'MPTDGYDDIEVPPAEERSVSDRLAAHLIHAHHLAVACRDPVATDLIRLALWHVGRTYAPTGGMLAEEEQPS' A
#
# COMPACT_ATOMS: atom_id res chain seq x y z
N MET A 1 16.92 -39.94 0.71
CA MET A 1 17.42 -38.59 0.99
C MET A 1 16.35 -37.90 1.82
N PRO A 2 16.55 -37.65 3.12
CA PRO A 2 15.65 -36.79 3.87
C PRO A 2 15.95 -35.34 3.49
N THR A 3 14.94 -34.58 3.08
CA THR A 3 15.07 -33.14 2.83
C THR A 3 14.97 -32.42 4.17
N ASP A 4 16.13 -32.01 4.69
CA ASP A 4 16.25 -31.09 5.81
C ASP A 4 15.51 -29.77 5.52
N GLY A 5 14.71 -29.34 6.50
CA GLY A 5 14.87 -28.00 7.07
C GLY A 5 14.32 -26.80 6.29
N TYR A 6 13.12 -26.89 5.72
CA TYR A 6 12.42 -25.69 5.19
C TYR A 6 11.01 -25.45 5.80
N ASP A 7 10.62 -26.18 6.85
CA ASP A 7 9.28 -26.06 7.45
C ASP A 7 9.10 -24.83 8.37
N ASP A 8 10.16 -24.08 8.69
CA ASP A 8 10.11 -22.96 9.65
C ASP A 8 10.24 -21.57 9.01
N ILE A 9 10.08 -21.44 7.68
CA ILE A 9 9.80 -20.12 7.13
C ILE A 9 8.29 -19.90 7.25
N GLU A 10 7.85 -19.48 8.43
CA GLU A 10 6.58 -18.76 8.56
C GLU A 10 6.69 -17.52 7.67
N VAL A 11 6.22 -17.66 6.42
CA VAL A 11 5.91 -16.51 5.58
C VAL A 11 4.74 -15.84 6.31
N PRO A 12 4.93 -14.65 6.90
CA PRO A 12 3.83 -13.98 7.56
C PRO A 12 2.70 -13.88 6.53
N PRO A 13 1.45 -14.24 6.89
CA PRO A 13 0.35 -14.17 5.96
C PRO A 13 0.39 -12.77 5.40
N ALA A 14 0.49 -12.64 4.07
CA ALA A 14 0.54 -11.35 3.40
C ALA A 14 -0.61 -10.54 3.98
N GLU A 15 -0.30 -9.61 4.90
CA GLU A 15 -1.31 -8.92 5.70
C GLU A 15 -2.36 -8.47 4.72
N GLU A 16 -3.60 -8.95 4.91
CA GLU A 16 -4.68 -8.75 3.95
C GLU A 16 -4.84 -7.24 3.78
N ARG A 17 -4.18 -6.69 2.75
CA ARG A 17 -4.19 -5.26 2.48
C ARG A 17 -5.65 -4.85 2.43
N SER A 18 -6.00 -3.87 3.25
CA SER A 18 -7.36 -3.37 3.30
C SER A 18 -7.82 -3.03 1.88
N VAL A 19 -9.13 -3.06 1.63
CA VAL A 19 -9.68 -2.67 0.32
C VAL A 19 -9.16 -1.28 -0.08
N SER A 20 -9.01 -0.38 0.89
CA SER A 20 -8.40 0.95 0.77
C SER A 20 -6.93 0.91 0.34
N ASP A 21 -6.10 0.04 0.91
CA ASP A 21 -4.69 -0.10 0.53
C ASP A 21 -4.56 -0.67 -0.90
N ARG A 22 -5.42 -1.61 -1.27
CA ARG A 22 -5.47 -2.13 -2.65
C ARG A 22 -5.92 -1.07 -3.64
N LEU A 23 -6.89 -0.25 -3.28
CA LEU A 23 -7.35 0.87 -4.10
C LEU A 23 -6.23 1.91 -4.28
N ALA A 24 -5.55 2.31 -3.20
CA ALA A 24 -4.43 3.23 -3.25
C ALA A 24 -3.31 2.71 -4.17
N ALA A 25 -2.96 1.42 -4.07
CA ALA A 25 -1.97 0.80 -4.93
C ALA A 25 -2.36 0.84 -6.43
N HIS A 26 -3.63 0.56 -6.76
CA HIS A 26 -4.11 0.66 -8.14
C HIS A 26 -4.07 2.11 -8.66
N LEU A 27 -4.45 3.09 -7.83
CA LEU A 27 -4.40 4.50 -8.21
C LEU A 27 -2.96 4.99 -8.42
N ILE A 28 -2.00 4.55 -7.60
CA ILE A 28 -0.58 4.85 -7.80
C ILE A 28 -0.08 4.27 -9.13
N HIS A 29 -0.44 3.02 -9.44
CA HIS A 29 -0.08 2.41 -10.72
C HIS A 29 -0.69 3.17 -11.91
N ALA A 30 -1.98 3.51 -11.83
CA ALA A 30 -2.65 4.31 -12.85
C ALA A 30 -2.00 5.69 -13.02
N HIS A 31 -1.54 6.32 -11.94
CA HIS A 31 -0.83 7.59 -12.00
C HIS A 31 0.45 7.48 -12.84
N HIS A 32 1.25 6.43 -12.62
CA HIS A 32 2.47 6.21 -13.40
C HIS A 32 2.18 6.03 -14.89
N LEU A 33 1.11 5.31 -15.23
CA LEU A 33 0.68 5.14 -16.63
C LEU A 33 0.23 6.46 -17.24
N ALA A 34 -0.59 7.26 -16.52
CA ALA A 34 -1.06 8.56 -16.99
C ALA A 34 0.11 9.53 -17.26
N VAL A 35 1.11 9.55 -16.38
CA VAL A 35 2.33 10.35 -16.57
C VAL A 35 3.13 9.87 -17.77
N ALA A 36 3.31 8.56 -17.93
CA ALA A 36 4.02 7.97 -19.07
C ALA A 36 3.32 8.32 -20.41
N CYS A 37 1.99 8.32 -20.42
CA CYS A 37 1.18 8.73 -21.58
C CYS A 37 1.10 10.25 -21.77
N ARG A 38 1.63 11.06 -20.84
CA ARG A 38 1.52 12.53 -20.82
C ARG A 38 0.07 13.01 -20.90
N ASP A 39 -0.85 12.31 -20.24
CA ASP A 39 -2.24 12.72 -20.12
C ASP A 39 -2.41 13.60 -18.86
N PRO A 40 -2.54 14.94 -19.01
CA PRO A 40 -2.66 15.83 -17.86
C PRO A 40 -4.00 15.66 -17.14
N VAL A 41 -5.08 15.37 -17.86
CA VAL A 41 -6.42 15.25 -17.28
C VAL A 41 -6.51 13.99 -16.42
N ALA A 42 -6.04 12.86 -16.95
CA ALA A 42 -6.00 11.61 -16.19
C ALA A 42 -5.10 11.75 -14.95
N THR A 43 -3.95 12.41 -15.09
CA THR A 43 -3.03 12.65 -13.97
C THR A 43 -3.70 13.42 -12.83
N ASP A 44 -4.41 14.50 -13.14
CA ASP A 44 -5.04 15.33 -12.12
C ASP A 44 -6.24 14.65 -11.46
N LEU A 45 -7.04 13.90 -12.22
CA LEU A 45 -8.15 13.10 -11.66
C LEU A 45 -7.64 12.01 -10.71
N ILE A 46 -6.54 11.35 -11.04
CA ILE A 46 -5.94 10.30 -10.20
C ILE A 46 -5.36 10.91 -8.91
N ARG A 47 -4.73 12.09 -8.98
CA ARG A 47 -4.28 12.83 -7.79
C ARG A 47 -5.42 13.19 -6.86
N LEU A 48 -6.54 13.66 -7.42
CA LEU A 48 -7.74 13.97 -6.65
C LEU A 48 -8.29 12.72 -5.96
N ALA A 49 -8.36 11.59 -6.68
CA ALA A 49 -8.79 10.31 -6.11
C ALA A 49 -7.87 9.84 -4.97
N LEU A 50 -6.55 9.93 -5.14
CA LEU A 50 -5.58 9.58 -4.10
C LEU A 50 -5.76 10.44 -2.84
N TRP A 51 -5.96 11.75 -3.02
CA TRP A 51 -6.24 12.66 -1.90
C TRP A 51 -7.51 12.26 -1.15
N HIS A 52 -8.59 11.94 -1.86
CA HIS A 52 -9.83 11.49 -1.24
C HIS A 52 -9.66 10.17 -0.48
N VAL A 53 -8.94 9.20 -1.05
CA VAL A 53 -8.68 7.90 -0.41
C VAL A 53 -7.90 8.09 0.90
N GLY A 54 -6.80 8.85 0.89
CA GLY A 54 -5.99 9.09 2.08
C GLY A 54 -6.71 9.89 3.17
N ARG A 55 -7.76 10.65 2.82
CA ARG A 55 -8.60 11.38 3.78
C ARG A 55 -9.76 10.55 4.33
N THR A 56 -10.30 9.64 3.52
CA THR A 56 -11.51 8.87 3.85
C THR A 56 -11.19 7.59 4.62
N TYR A 57 -10.09 6.94 4.25
CA TYR A 57 -9.63 5.73 4.89
C TYR A 57 -8.40 6.09 5.72
N ALA A 58 -8.50 5.97 7.04
CA ALA A 58 -7.32 6.09 7.89
C ALA A 58 -6.29 5.06 7.40
N PRO A 59 -5.00 5.43 7.23
CA PRO A 59 -3.98 4.48 6.84
C PRO A 59 -4.04 3.29 7.80
N THR A 60 -4.30 2.09 7.28
CA THR A 60 -4.40 0.89 8.11
C THR A 60 -3.06 0.52 8.77
N GLY A 61 -1.97 1.19 8.40
CA GLY A 61 -0.64 1.12 9.02
C GLY A 61 -0.48 2.00 10.27
N GLY A 62 -1.53 2.09 11.09
CA GLY A 62 -1.56 2.79 12.38
C GLY A 62 -1.31 1.89 13.59
N MET A 63 -0.60 0.76 13.42
CA MET A 63 0.22 0.19 14.48
C MET A 63 1.69 0.51 14.15
N LEU A 64 1.97 1.77 13.86
CA LEU A 64 3.32 2.30 14.06
C LEU A 64 3.55 2.20 15.56
N ALA A 65 4.46 1.29 15.92
CA ALA A 65 4.93 1.07 17.27
C ALA A 65 5.10 2.40 18.01
N GLU A 66 4.64 2.43 19.26
CA GLU A 66 5.03 3.44 20.23
C GLU A 66 6.56 3.57 20.15
N GLU A 67 7.04 4.64 19.50
CA GLU A 67 8.43 5.07 19.68
C GLU A 67 8.53 5.54 21.12
N GLU A 68 9.00 4.61 21.94
CA GLU A 68 9.50 4.73 23.29
C GLU A 68 10.00 6.17 23.57
N GLN A 69 9.23 6.92 24.36
CA GLN A 69 9.68 8.20 24.90
C GLN A 69 10.95 7.94 25.73
N PRO A 70 12.10 8.58 25.42
CA PRO A 70 13.23 8.53 26.32
C PRO A 70 12.89 9.34 27.59
N SER A 71 12.86 8.63 28.72
CA SER A 71 12.84 9.22 30.07
C SER A 71 14.17 9.86 30.45
#